data_AF-F4C2T9-F1
#
_entry.id   AF-F4C2T9-F1
#
_cell.length_a   1.000
_cell.length_b   1.000
_cell.length_c   1.000
_cell.angle_alpha   90.00
_cell.angle_beta   90.00
_cell.angle_gamma   90.00
#
_symmetry.space_group_name_H-M   'P 1'
#
loop_
_entity.id
_entity.type
_entity.pdbx_description
1 polymer ?
#
loop_
_entity_poly.entity_id
_entity_poly.type
_entity_poly.pdbx_seq_one_letter_code
_entity_poly.pdbx_strand_id
1 'polypeptide(L)'
;MKSYYRYYRVSINNTEITEMSSNDFTRINMKPFKTIWKDNHPVKVYYSLTNQAYSLTGMRSIQQDFVDKITAMEHAKSGALHYISSLIAQADAVIAVLKQYRIDHYDDLNKNLLEDNIRRLERLMGNN
;
A
#
# COMPACT_ATOMS: atom_id res chain seq x y z
N MET A 1 27.84 3.01 33.11
CA MET A 1 26.56 3.72 32.96
C MET A 1 25.99 3.40 31.58
N LYS A 2 24.90 2.62 31.49
CA LYS A 2 24.16 2.48 30.23
C LYS A 2 23.30 3.73 30.07
N SER A 3 23.63 4.57 29.10
CA SER A 3 22.82 5.74 28.77
C SER A 3 21.52 5.25 28.12
N TYR A 4 20.38 5.47 28.78
CA TYR A 4 19.07 5.07 28.30
C TYR A 4 18.55 6.08 27.27
N TYR A 5 19.00 5.96 26.02
CA TYR A 5 18.35 6.70 24.92
C TYR A 5 17.07 5.98 24.52
N ARG A 6 15.99 6.76 24.33
CA ARG A 6 14.72 6.30 23.76
C ARG A 6 14.71 6.66 22.28
N TYR A 7 14.14 5.77 21.48
CA TYR A 7 13.88 5.98 20.07
C TYR A 7 12.40 5.74 19.79
N TYR A 8 11.88 6.41 18.78
CA TYR A 8 10.50 6.33 18.36
C TYR A 8 10.47 5.85 16.92
N ARG A 9 9.80 4.73 16.68
CA ARG A 9 9.66 4.14 15.35
C ARG A 9 8.28 4.39 14.80
N VAL A 10 8.24 4.86 13.57
CA VAL A 10 7.01 5.18 12.84
C VAL A 10 6.93 4.28 11.63
N SER A 11 5.80 3.60 11.46
CA SER A 11 5.52 2.85 10.22
C SER A 11 5.04 3.80 9.13
N ILE A 12 5.55 3.66 7.91
CA ILE A 12 5.14 4.46 6.76
C ILE A 12 3.63 4.28 6.54
N ASN A 13 2.92 5.38 6.25
CA ASN A 13 1.47 5.43 6.03
C ASN A 13 0.60 5.09 7.24
N ASN A 14 1.17 4.97 8.44
CA ASN A 14 0.43 4.68 9.66
C ASN A 14 0.66 5.78 10.71
N THR A 15 -0.26 5.89 11.68
CA THR A 15 -0.17 6.80 12.83
C THR A 15 0.50 6.13 14.04
N GLU A 16 0.78 4.83 13.97
CA GLU A 16 1.38 4.06 15.05
C GLU A 16 2.84 4.46 15.29
N ILE A 17 3.15 4.69 16.57
CA ILE A 17 4.50 5.03 17.04
C ILE A 17 4.88 4.00 18.10
N THR A 18 5.96 3.30 17.87
CA THR A 18 6.53 2.35 18.83
C THR A 18 7.70 3.02 19.56
N GLU A 19 7.64 3.08 20.89
CA GLU A 19 8.76 3.51 21.72
C GLU A 19 9.72 2.34 21.94
N MET A 20 11.02 2.61 21.84
CA MET A 20 12.07 1.61 21.82
C MET A 20 13.23 2.05 22.69
N SER A 21 13.76 1.15 23.52
CA SER A 21 14.99 1.42 24.25
C SER A 21 16.20 1.26 23.34
N SER A 22 17.21 2.09 23.53
CA SER A 22 18.57 1.88 23.01
C SER A 22 19.13 0.49 23.35
N ASN A 23 18.69 -0.11 24.46
CA ASN A 23 19.07 -1.46 24.86
C ASN A 23 18.39 -2.56 24.04
N ASP A 24 17.28 -2.25 23.36
CA ASP A 24 16.52 -3.22 22.56
C ASP A 24 17.08 -3.34 21.14
N PHE A 25 18.02 -2.48 20.77
CA PHE A 25 18.73 -2.57 19.50
C PHE A 25 19.82 -3.63 19.58
N THR A 26 19.78 -4.60 18.66
CA THR A 26 20.88 -5.53 18.46
C THR A 26 21.48 -5.36 17.07
N ARG A 27 22.77 -5.68 16.92
CA ARG A 27 23.38 -5.79 15.60
C ARG A 27 22.66 -6.89 14.84
N ILE A 28 22.24 -6.62 13.61
CA ILE A 28 21.63 -7.61 12.74
C ILE A 28 22.67 -8.71 12.49
N ASN A 29 22.52 -9.84 13.18
CA ASN A 29 23.30 -11.03 12.90
C ASN A 29 22.75 -11.66 11.62
N MET A 30 23.17 -11.12 10.48
CA MET A 30 22.86 -11.69 9.17
C MET A 30 23.53 -13.05 9.04
N LYS A 31 22.78 -14.13 9.28
CA LYS A 31 23.23 -15.47 8.92
C LYS A 31 22.94 -15.70 7.44
N PRO A 32 23.91 -16.19 6.63
CA PRO A 32 23.62 -16.59 5.26
C PRO A 32 22.62 -17.75 5.29
N PHE A 33 21.43 -17.54 4.71
CA PHE A 33 20.38 -18.57 4.59
C PHE A 33 20.74 -19.57 3.50
N LYS A 34 21.23 -19.05 2.38
CA LYS A 34 21.40 -19.79 1.14
C LYS A 34 22.44 -19.08 0.29
N THR A 35 23.35 -19.83 -0.32
CA THR A 35 24.21 -19.30 -1.38
C THR A 35 23.56 -19.65 -2.70
N ILE A 36 23.20 -18.64 -3.50
CA ILE A 36 22.66 -18.80 -4.85
C ILE A 36 23.76 -18.46 -5.84
N TRP A 37 23.90 -19.24 -6.91
CA TRP A 37 24.82 -18.92 -7.99
C TRP A 37 24.11 -18.01 -9.00
N LYS A 38 24.63 -16.80 -9.21
CA LYS A 38 24.16 -15.89 -10.25
C LYS A 38 25.36 -15.43 -11.04
N ASP A 39 25.30 -15.54 -12.36
CA ASP A 39 26.36 -15.12 -13.28
C ASP A 39 27.76 -15.68 -12.91
N ASN A 40 27.83 -16.99 -12.60
CA ASN A 40 29.04 -17.69 -12.14
C ASN A 40 29.69 -17.19 -10.84
N HIS A 41 28.99 -16.38 -10.04
CA HIS A 41 29.46 -15.95 -8.73
C HIS A 41 28.49 -16.39 -7.60
N PRO A 42 29.02 -16.85 -6.44
CA PRO A 42 28.20 -17.21 -5.30
C PRO A 42 27.66 -15.95 -4.60
N VAL A 43 26.35 -15.73 -4.68
CA VAL A 43 25.61 -14.68 -3.97
C VAL A 43 25.03 -15.25 -2.68
N LYS A 44 25.49 -14.77 -1.53
CA LYS A 44 24.89 -15.13 -0.24
C LYS A 44 23.58 -14.36 -0.05
N VAL A 45 22.48 -15.08 0.06
CA VAL A 45 21.18 -14.55 0.46
C VAL A 45 21.07 -14.63 1.97
N TYR A 46 20.89 -13.48 2.59
CA TYR A 46 20.77 -13.31 4.02
C TYR A 46 19.29 -13.19 4.40
N TYR A 47 18.93 -13.75 5.55
CA TYR A 47 17.62 -13.60 6.16
C TYR A 47 17.78 -13.01 7.57
N SER A 48 16.78 -12.23 7.99
CA SER A 48 16.66 -11.78 9.37
C SER A 48 16.00 -12.89 10.19
N LEU A 49 16.71 -13.43 11.19
CA LEU A 49 16.09 -14.26 12.23
C LEU A 49 15.33 -13.31 13.16
N THR A 50 14.03 -13.51 13.26
CA THR A 50 13.12 -12.84 14.19
C THR A 50 13.45 -13.21 15.63
N ASN A 51 14.53 -12.65 16.18
CA ASN A 51 14.58 -12.37 17.61
C ASN A 51 13.85 -11.05 17.84
N GLN A 52 13.17 -10.91 18.98
CA GLN A 52 12.46 -9.71 19.44
C GLN A 52 13.34 -8.47 19.63
N ALA A 53 14.53 -8.46 19.02
CA ALA A 53 15.48 -7.38 19.07
C ALA A 53 15.34 -6.51 17.82
N TYR A 54 15.26 -5.21 18.04
CA TYR A 54 15.09 -4.27 16.96
C TYR A 54 16.44 -3.95 16.32
N SER A 55 16.40 -3.46 15.08
CA SER A 55 17.59 -3.01 14.37
C SER A 55 17.37 -1.60 13.83
N LEU A 56 18.42 -0.77 13.87
CA LEU A 56 18.42 0.52 13.20
C LEU A 56 18.30 0.27 11.71
N THR A 57 17.23 0.75 11.11
CA THR A 57 16.91 0.44 9.74
C THR A 57 17.77 1.25 8.77
N GLY A 58 18.63 0.56 8.03
CA GLY A 58 19.37 1.12 6.90
C GLY A 58 18.61 0.92 5.59
N MET A 59 18.38 2.03 4.87
CA MET A 59 17.99 2.11 3.45
C MET A 59 16.94 1.07 2.98
N ARG A 60 15.65 1.45 3.03
CA ARG A 60 14.43 0.71 2.59
C ARG A 60 13.67 -0.06 3.66
N SER A 61 13.54 0.50 4.85
CA SER A 61 12.54 0.03 5.81
C SER A 61 11.20 0.69 5.57
N ILE A 62 10.12 -0.09 5.74
CA ILE A 62 8.74 0.38 5.94
C ILE A 62 8.55 1.21 7.22
N GLN A 63 9.64 1.50 7.93
CA GLN A 63 9.68 2.08 9.27
C GLN A 63 10.83 3.07 9.36
N GLN A 64 10.59 4.23 9.96
CA GLN A 64 11.60 5.25 10.19
C GLN A 64 11.77 5.50 11.69
N ASP A 65 13.01 5.60 12.13
CA ASP A 65 13.38 5.79 13.54
C ASP A 65 13.71 7.27 13.81
N PHE A 66 13.22 7.79 14.93
CA PHE A 66 13.39 9.17 15.38
C PHE A 66 13.85 9.21 16.83
N VAL A 67 14.64 10.24 17.18
CA VAL A 67 15.10 10.46 18.55
C VAL A 67 14.07 11.25 19.36
N ASP A 68 13.34 12.15 18.70
CA ASP A 68 12.33 13.01 19.33
C ASP A 68 10.91 12.50 19.04
N LYS A 69 10.08 12.47 20.09
CA LYS A 69 8.70 11.98 20.01
C LYS A 69 7.82 12.89 19.18
N ILE A 70 8.00 14.21 19.31
CA ILE A 70 7.19 15.20 18.58
C ILE A 70 7.45 15.03 17.09
N THR A 71 8.72 14.97 16.70
CA THR A 71 9.14 14.70 15.33
C THR A 71 8.55 13.38 14.82
N ALA A 72 8.60 12.31 15.61
CA ALA A 72 7.98 11.03 15.23
C ALA A 72 6.46 11.17 14.98
N MET A 73 5.75 11.91 15.84
CA MET A 73 4.32 12.16 15.70
C MET A 73 3.99 12.98 14.45
N GLU A 74 4.80 13.98 14.12
CA GLU A 74 4.62 14.79 12.91
C GLU A 74 4.80 13.94 11.65
N HIS A 75 5.82 13.08 11.62
CA HIS A 75 6.05 12.16 10.51
C HIS A 75 4.94 11.10 10.38
N ALA A 76 4.47 10.55 11.50
CA ALA A 76 3.33 9.62 11.51
C ALA A 76 2.06 10.28 10.94
N LYS A 77 1.77 11.51 11.37
CA LYS A 77 0.65 12.30 10.85
C LYS A 77 0.81 12.58 9.36
N SER A 78 1.99 13.05 8.93
CA SER A 78 2.26 13.37 7.53
C SER A 78 2.14 12.14 6.63
N GLY A 79 2.70 11.00 7.04
CA GLY A 79 2.61 9.74 6.31
C GLY A 79 1.17 9.24 6.18
N ALA A 80 0.40 9.27 7.27
CA ALA A 80 -1.02 8.89 7.23
C ALA A 80 -1.85 9.81 6.32
N LEU A 81 -1.63 11.12 6.38
CA LEU A 81 -2.29 12.08 5.49
C LEU A 81 -1.96 11.82 4.03
N HIS A 82 -0.68 11.58 3.71
CA HIS A 82 -0.24 11.26 2.36
C HIS A 82 -0.93 9.99 1.84
N TYR A 83 -1.02 8.96 2.67
CA TYR A 83 -1.70 7.72 2.31
C TYR A 83 -3.19 7.93 2.06
N ILE A 84 -3.88 8.67 2.92
CA ILE A 84 -5.30 9.05 2.72
C ILE A 84 -5.48 9.78 1.40
N SER A 85 -4.62 10.77 1.09
CA SER A 85 -4.66 11.48 -0.20
C SER A 85 -4.46 10.53 -1.38
N SER A 86 -3.59 9.53 -1.25
CA SER A 86 -3.38 8.52 -2.30
C SER A 86 -4.61 7.64 -2.52
N LEU A 87 -5.36 7.31 -1.45
CA LEU A 87 -6.60 6.53 -1.54
C LEU A 87 -7.72 7.35 -2.19
N ILE A 88 -7.82 8.64 -1.86
CA ILE A 88 -8.77 9.56 -2.48
C ILE A 88 -8.49 9.65 -3.99
N ALA A 89 -7.23 9.85 -4.38
CA ALA A 89 -6.86 9.93 -5.80
C ALA A 89 -7.19 8.64 -6.58
N GLN A 90 -7.01 7.48 -5.95
CA GLN A 90 -7.40 6.19 -6.55
C GLN A 90 -8.92 6.07 -6.69
N ALA A 91 -9.69 6.49 -5.69
CA ALA A 91 -11.15 6.49 -5.75
C ALA A 91 -11.66 7.40 -6.86
N ASP A 92 -11.11 8.61 -7.01
CA ASP A 92 -11.47 9.54 -8.07
C ASP A 92 -11.19 8.96 -9.47
N ALA A 93 -10.05 8.29 -9.64
CA ALA A 93 -9.72 7.61 -10.89
C ALA A 93 -10.74 6.51 -11.23
N VAL A 94 -11.13 5.68 -10.24
CA VAL A 94 -12.15 4.65 -10.43
C VAL A 94 -13.51 5.26 -10.78
N ILE A 95 -13.92 6.33 -10.10
CA ILE A 95 -15.17 7.04 -10.38
C ILE A 95 -15.17 7.58 -11.80
N ALA A 96 -14.06 8.13 -12.28
CA ALA A 96 -13.93 8.63 -13.65
C ALA A 96 -14.13 7.51 -14.68
N VAL A 97 -13.50 6.35 -14.47
CA VAL A 97 -13.67 5.17 -15.33
C VAL A 97 -15.13 4.70 -15.35
N LEU A 98 -15.79 4.63 -14.19
CA LEU A 98 -17.21 4.22 -14.12
C LEU A 98 -18.15 5.19 -14.83
N LYS A 99 -17.89 6.50 -14.70
CA LYS A 99 -18.65 7.52 -15.43
C LYS A 99 -18.47 7.38 -16.94
N GLN A 100 -17.24 7.13 -17.39
CA GLN A 100 -16.94 6.93 -18.80
C GLN A 100 -17.63 5.66 -19.33
N TYR A 101 -17.50 4.53 -18.62
CA TYR A 101 -18.19 3.30 -18.97
C TYR A 101 -19.70 3.50 -19.12
N ARG A 102 -20.32 4.24 -18.19
CA ARG A 102 -21.74 4.56 -18.27
C ARG A 102 -22.06 5.37 -19.53
N ILE A 103 -21.26 6.36 -19.88
CA ILE A 103 -21.47 7.19 -21.09
C ILE A 103 -21.35 6.31 -22.34
N ASP A 104 -20.28 5.54 -22.45
CA ASP A 104 -19.97 4.72 -23.62
C ASP A 104 -21.06 3.67 -23.89
N HIS A 105 -21.70 3.15 -22.84
CA HIS A 105 -22.71 2.09 -22.95
C HIS A 105 -24.15 2.59 -22.78
N TYR A 106 -24.37 3.89 -22.57
CA TYR A 106 -25.73 4.45 -22.42
C TYR A 106 -26.51 4.36 -23.73
N ASP A 107 -25.85 4.69 -24.84
CA ASP A 107 -26.44 4.67 -26.17
C ASP A 107 -26.79 3.25 -26.61
N ASP A 108 -25.94 2.28 -26.29
CA ASP A 108 -26.17 0.87 -26.62
C ASP A 108 -27.37 0.31 -25.85
N LEU A 109 -27.49 0.60 -24.55
CA LEU A 109 -28.64 0.14 -23.77
C LEU A 109 -29.94 0.76 -24.30
N ASN A 110 -29.93 2.06 -24.62
CA ASN A 110 -31.13 2.75 -25.08
C ASN A 110 -31.54 2.31 -26.50
N LYS A 111 -30.57 2.11 -27.40
CA LYS A 111 -30.81 1.54 -28.74
C LYS A 111 -31.37 0.13 -28.65
N ASN A 112 -30.79 -0.73 -27.81
CA ASN A 112 -31.27 -2.10 -27.62
C ASN A 112 -32.71 -2.13 -27.08
N LEU A 113 -33.02 -1.31 -26.07
CA LEU A 113 -34.38 -1.20 -25.54
C LEU A 113 -35.37 -0.65 -26.57
N LEU A 114 -34.95 0.30 -27.40
CA LEU A 114 -35.78 0.84 -28.47
C LEU A 114 -36.05 -0.23 -29.54
N GLU A 115 -35.03 -0.94 -30.00
CA GLU A 115 -35.16 -2.02 -30.98
C GLU A 115 -36.04 -3.17 -30.47
N ASP A 116 -35.87 -3.59 -29.21
CA ASP A 116 -36.71 -4.62 -28.60
C ASP A 116 -38.19 -4.20 -28.56
N ASN A 117 -38.45 -2.93 -28.24
CA ASN A 117 -39.81 -2.38 -28.26
C ASN A 117 -40.39 -2.31 -29.68
N ILE A 118 -39.59 -1.90 -30.68
CA ILE A 118 -40.00 -1.89 -32.10
C ILE A 118 -40.39 -3.31 -32.53
N ARG A 119 -39.52 -4.30 -32.32
CA ARG A 119 -39.79 -5.70 -32.67
C ARG A 119 -41.02 -6.25 -31.95
N ARG A 120 -41.24 -5.85 -30.69
CA ARG A 120 -42.43 -6.24 -29.94
C ARG A 120 -43.70 -5.66 -30.57
N LEU A 121 -43.70 -4.39 -30.96
CA LEU A 121 -44.83 -3.73 -31.61
C LEU A 121 -45.10 -4.33 -32.99
N GLU A 122 -44.08 -4.61 -33.78
CA GLU A 122 -44.21 -5.27 -35.09
C GLU A 122 -44.91 -6.63 -34.97
N ARG A 123 -44.57 -7.45 -33.97
CA ARG A 123 -45.26 -8.73 -33.72
C ARG A 123 -46.73 -8.57 -33.33
N LEU A 124 -47.05 -7.51 -32.58
CA LEU A 124 -48.43 -7.22 -32.18
C LEU A 124 -49.28 -6.71 -33.34
N MET A 125 -48.67 -5.97 -34.28
CA MET A 125 -49.36 -5.42 -35.45
C MET A 125 -49.45 -6.42 -36.61
N GLY A 126 -48.47 -7.32 -36.77
CA GLY A 126 -48.43 -8.32 -37.85
C GLY A 126 -49.22 -9.61 -37.59
N ASN A 127 -49.81 -9.77 -36.41
CA ASN A 127 -50.67 -10.90 -36.03
C ASN A 127 -52.19 -10.56 -36.10
N ASN A 128 -52.56 -9.46 -36.77
CA ASN A 128 -53.94 -9.12 -37.16
C ASN A 128 -54.10 -9.23 -38.67
#